data_AF-A0A166AR64-F1
#
_entry.id   AF-A0A166AR64-F1
#
_cell.length_a   1.000
_cell.length_b   1.000
_cell.length_c   1.000
_cell.angle_alpha   90.00
_cell.angle_beta   90.00
_cell.angle_gamma   90.00
#
_symmetry.space_group_name_H-M   'P 1'
#
loop_
_entity.id
_entity.type
_entity.pdbx_description
1 polymer ?
#
loop_
_entity_poly.entity_id
_entity_poly.type
_entity_poly.pdbx_seq_one_letter_code
_entity_poly.pdbx_strand_id
1 'polypeptide(L)'
;MTRTRPDITSAIPDETLSLIFTFLRSVDPPLYRDRSPNQQKCATVTLPHNRAFGWISVTFVSRRWRHVAIGNGTLWTQLNNFIGPRWLNEMVRRSKSAPLDI
;
A
#
# COMPACT_ATOMS: atom_id res chain seq x y z
N MET A 1 20.31 -29.17 -9.60
CA MET A 1 19.88 -28.74 -8.25
C MET A 1 20.06 -27.23 -8.15
N THR A 2 19.01 -26.45 -8.42
CA THR A 2 19.07 -24.98 -8.38
C THR A 2 19.00 -24.51 -6.93
N ARG A 3 20.10 -23.92 -6.46
CA ARG A 3 20.21 -23.33 -5.12
C ARG A 3 19.37 -22.04 -5.10
N THR A 4 18.10 -22.16 -4.72
CA THR A 4 17.22 -21.01 -4.47
C THR A 4 17.87 -20.14 -3.39
N ARG A 5 18.15 -18.88 -3.73
CA ARG A 5 18.60 -17.90 -2.73
C ARG A 5 17.49 -17.80 -1.66
N PRO A 6 17.80 -17.98 -0.37
CA PRO A 6 16.81 -17.80 0.67
C PRO A 6 16.29 -16.37 0.58
N ASP A 7 14.98 -16.22 0.47
CA ASP A 7 14.32 -14.93 0.51
C ASP A 7 14.61 -14.32 1.88
N ILE A 8 15.48 -13.29 1.94
CA ILE A 8 15.86 -12.65 3.20
C ILE A 8 14.64 -12.12 3.95
N THR A 9 13.54 -11.82 3.25
CA THR A 9 12.32 -11.35 3.88
C THR A 9 11.71 -12.45 4.74
N SER A 10 11.86 -13.73 4.36
CA SER A 10 11.36 -14.89 5.11
C SER A 10 12.07 -15.13 6.46
N ALA A 11 13.27 -14.57 6.64
CA ALA A 11 14.01 -14.68 7.91
C ALA A 11 13.59 -13.63 8.95
N ILE A 12 12.90 -12.58 8.52
CA ILE A 12 12.48 -11.47 9.39
C ILE A 12 11.14 -11.84 10.04
N PRO A 13 10.91 -11.59 11.34
CA PRO A 13 9.60 -11.77 11.97
C PRO A 13 8.48 -10.93 11.35
N ASP A 14 7.23 -11.38 11.47
CA ASP A 14 6.05 -10.66 10.96
C ASP A 14 5.88 -9.28 11.60
N GLU A 15 6.26 -9.12 12.87
CA GLU A 15 6.20 -7.84 13.59
C GLU A 15 7.14 -6.79 12.98
N THR A 16 8.38 -7.18 12.71
CA THR A 16 9.36 -6.28 12.08
C THR A 16 8.93 -5.92 10.66
N LEU A 17 8.38 -6.89 9.91
CA LEU A 17 7.83 -6.63 8.58
C LEU A 17 6.64 -5.65 8.64
N SER A 18 5.75 -5.82 9.62
CA SER A 18 4.63 -4.92 9.88
C SER A 18 5.09 -3.49 10.24
N LEU A 19 6.15 -3.38 11.04
CA LEU A 19 6.75 -2.09 11.39
C LEU A 19 7.31 -1.38 10.15
N ILE A 20 8.03 -2.11 9.28
CA ILE A 20 8.51 -1.58 8.00
C ILE A 20 7.35 -1.06 7.16
N PHE A 21 6.23 -1.81 7.07
CA PHE A 21 5.05 -1.36 6.32
C PHE A 21 4.44 -0.09 6.90
N THR A 22 4.50 0.09 8.21
CA THR A 22 4.01 1.31 8.88
C THR A 22 4.84 2.53 8.47
N PHE A 23 6.16 2.38 8.37
CA PHE A 23 7.02 3.44 7.83
C PHE A 23 6.79 3.66 6.33
N LEU A 24 6.65 2.59 5.55
CA LEU A 24 6.38 2.70 4.10
C LEU A 24 5.09 3.48 3.81
N ARG A 25 4.05 3.30 4.62
CA ARG A 25 2.82 4.09 4.51
C ARG A 25 3.07 5.60 4.55
N SER A 26 4.02 6.06 5.37
CA SER A 26 4.35 7.49 5.48
C SER A 26 5.22 8.00 4.34
N VAL A 27 6.10 7.14 3.80
CA VAL A 27 7.08 7.50 2.76
C VAL A 27 6.51 7.39 1.34
N ASP A 28 5.60 6.45 1.11
CA ASP A 28 5.00 6.15 -0.19
C ASP A 28 3.47 6.14 -0.10
N PRO A 29 2.82 7.29 0.18
CA PRO A 29 1.38 7.36 0.18
C PRO A 29 0.82 7.12 -1.23
N PRO A 30 -0.33 6.46 -1.37
CA PRO A 30 -1.00 6.29 -2.66
C PRO A 30 -1.27 7.67 -3.29
N LEU A 31 -0.73 7.88 -4.49
CA LEU A 31 -0.75 9.20 -5.12
C LEU A 31 -2.18 9.66 -5.43
N TYR A 32 -2.46 10.92 -5.07
CA TYR A 32 -3.61 11.69 -5.55
C TYR A 32 -3.47 11.77 -7.08
N ARG A 33 -4.34 11.10 -7.83
CA ARG A 33 -4.47 11.43 -9.25
C ARG A 33 -5.13 12.79 -9.29
N ASP A 34 -4.32 13.84 -9.35
CA ASP A 34 -4.84 15.19 -9.48
C ASP A 34 -5.55 15.29 -10.82
N ARG A 35 -6.87 15.08 -10.79
CA ARG A 35 -7.73 15.37 -11.93
C ARG A 35 -8.02 16.86 -11.87
N SER A 36 -6.97 17.68 -11.93
CA SER A 36 -7.14 19.09 -12.23
C SER A 36 -7.72 19.17 -13.64
N PRO A 37 -8.91 19.77 -13.83
CA PRO A 37 -9.52 19.90 -15.15
C PRO A 37 -8.71 20.80 -16.10
N ASN A 38 -7.68 21.48 -15.59
CA ASN A 38 -6.89 22.45 -16.35
C ASN A 38 -5.41 22.06 -16.50
N GLN A 39 -5.02 20.81 -16.21
CA GLN A 39 -3.63 20.37 -16.45
C GLN A 39 -3.42 20.12 -17.95
N GLN A 40 -3.16 21.22 -18.64
CA GLN A 40 -2.67 21.29 -19.99
C GLN A 40 -1.43 20.39 -20.13
N LYS A 41 -1.40 19.64 -21.23
CA LYS A 41 -0.36 18.72 -21.70
C LYS A 41 1.07 19.23 -21.44
N CYS A 42 1.61 19.00 -20.25
CA CYS A 42 3.04 19.05 -20.00
C CYS A 42 3.44 17.65 -19.56
N ALA A 43 4.03 16.91 -20.51
CA ALA A 43 4.59 15.56 -20.38
C ALA A 43 3.83 14.65 -19.42
N THR A 44 2.97 13.79 -19.97
CA THR A 44 2.48 12.59 -19.28
C THR A 44 3.70 11.78 -18.81
N VAL A 45 4.17 12.05 -17.60
CA VAL A 45 4.91 11.06 -16.83
C VAL A 45 3.86 10.00 -16.57
N THR A 46 3.76 9.03 -17.47
CA THR A 46 3.04 7.78 -17.26
C THR A 46 3.74 7.14 -16.08
N LEU A 47 3.37 7.54 -14.86
CA LEU A 47 3.83 6.87 -13.67
C LEU A 47 3.39 5.42 -13.85
N PRO A 48 4.33 4.45 -13.81
CA PRO A 48 3.96 3.06 -13.98
C PRO A 48 2.84 2.76 -12.99
N HIS A 49 1.81 2.03 -13.44
CA HIS A 49 0.55 1.78 -12.72
C HIS A 49 0.74 1.35 -11.25
N ASN A 50 1.90 0.78 -10.93
CA ASN A 50 2.33 0.39 -9.60
C ASN A 50 2.54 1.57 -8.61
N ARG A 51 2.98 2.76 -9.07
CA ARG A 51 3.17 3.94 -8.21
C ARG A 51 1.85 4.58 -7.76
N ALA A 52 0.72 4.25 -8.39
CA ALA A 52 -0.58 4.77 -7.97
C ALA A 52 -1.06 4.15 -6.65
N PHE A 53 -0.61 2.93 -6.32
CA PHE A 53 -1.02 2.21 -5.12
C PHE A 53 -0.15 2.54 -3.89
N GLY A 54 1.02 3.15 -4.08
CA GLY A 54 1.97 3.47 -3.01
C GLY A 54 2.29 2.25 -2.15
N TRP A 55 2.23 2.42 -0.83
CA TRP A 55 2.46 1.35 0.14
C TRP A 55 1.55 0.12 -0.05
N ILE A 56 0.36 0.25 -0.67
CA ILE A 56 -0.55 -0.88 -0.92
C ILE A 56 0.12 -1.92 -1.83
N SER A 57 1.13 -1.52 -2.61
CA SER A 57 1.94 -2.41 -3.44
C SER A 57 2.62 -3.54 -2.66
N VAL A 58 2.88 -3.37 -1.35
CA VAL A 58 3.41 -4.45 -0.49
C VAL A 58 2.48 -5.66 -0.43
N THR A 59 1.17 -5.44 -0.63
CA THR A 59 0.17 -6.52 -0.65
C THR A 59 0.26 -7.41 -1.89
N PHE A 60 1.04 -7.04 -2.92
CA PHE A 60 1.20 -7.82 -4.16
C PHE A 60 2.54 -8.57 -4.25
N VAL A 61 3.48 -8.34 -3.32
CA VAL A 61 4.82 -8.95 -3.36
C VAL A 61 4.79 -10.46 -3.10
N SER A 62 4.18 -10.88 -1.99
CA SER A 62 4.08 -12.30 -1.61
C SER A 62 2.82 -12.59 -0.79
N ARG A 63 2.48 -13.88 -0.63
CA ARG A 63 1.36 -14.29 0.24
C ARG A 63 1.58 -13.85 1.69
N ARG A 64 2.83 -13.95 2.19
CA ARG A 64 3.18 -13.56 3.55
C ARG A 64 3.05 -12.05 3.75
N TRP A 65 3.59 -11.24 2.84
CA TRP A 65 3.50 -9.79 2.93
C TRP A 65 2.04 -9.31 2.92
N ARG A 66 1.22 -9.92 2.06
CA ARG A 66 -0.23 -9.66 2.06
C ARG A 66 -0.88 -10.00 3.40
N HIS A 67 -0.54 -11.14 3.98
CA HIS A 67 -1.11 -11.57 5.27
C HIS A 67 -0.75 -10.58 6.38
N VAL A 68 0.52 -10.17 6.47
CA VAL A 68 0.98 -9.19 7.48
C VAL A 68 0.33 -7.82 7.28
N ALA A 69 0.31 -7.31 6.03
CA ALA A 69 -0.26 -6.01 5.71
C ALA A 69 -1.78 -5.93 5.93
N ILE A 70 -2.54 -6.98 5.58
CA ILE A 70 -3.99 -7.05 5.88
C ILE A 70 -4.24 -7.34 7.37
N GLY A 71 -3.30 -8.02 8.03
CA GLY A 71 -3.30 -8.30 9.46
C GLY A 71 -3.26 -7.03 10.31
N ASN A 72 -2.42 -6.06 9.92
CA ASN A 72 -2.27 -4.80 10.63
C ASN A 72 -3.31 -3.75 10.18
N GLY A 73 -4.38 -3.61 10.96
CA GLY A 73 -5.47 -2.68 10.66
C GLY A 73 -5.04 -1.21 10.65
N THR A 74 -4.00 -0.85 11.42
CA THR A 74 -3.56 0.55 11.48
C THR A 74 -3.10 1.06 10.12
N LEU A 75 -2.52 0.21 9.26
CA LEU A 75 -2.09 0.59 7.90
C LEU A 75 -3.24 1.11 7.03
N TRP A 76 -4.47 0.67 7.28
CA TRP A 76 -5.64 0.97 6.45
C TRP A 76 -6.47 2.15 6.97
N THR A 77 -5.95 2.91 7.94
CA THR A 77 -6.67 4.03 8.59
C THR A 77 -6.60 5.35 7.82
N GLN A 78 -5.63 5.52 6.92
CA GLN A 78 -5.55 6.67 6.02
C GLN A 78 -6.41 6.41 4.81
N LEU A 79 -7.61 6.96 4.85
CA LEU A 79 -8.60 6.78 3.81
C LEU A 79 -8.18 7.57 2.57
N ASN A 80 -8.18 6.88 1.43
CA ASN A 80 -8.08 7.53 0.13
C ASN A 80 -9.34 7.24 -0.69
N ASN A 81 -9.81 8.23 -1.45
CA ASN A 81 -10.95 8.04 -2.37
C ASN A 81 -10.51 7.95 -3.84
N PHE A 82 -9.20 8.03 -4.12
CA PHE A 82 -8.66 8.11 -5.49
C PHE A 82 -8.82 6.81 -6.27
N ILE A 83 -8.83 5.68 -5.56
CA ILE A 83 -8.97 4.34 -6.16
C ILE A 83 -10.47 3.95 -6.24
N GLY A 84 -11.37 4.86 -5.87
CA GLY A 84 -12.82 4.73 -5.95
C GLY A 84 -13.48 4.20 -4.66
N PRO A 85 -14.82 4.33 -4.57
CA PRO A 85 -15.57 4.06 -3.33
C PRO A 85 -15.48 2.61 -2.86
N ARG A 86 -15.29 1.66 -3.78
CA ARG A 86 -15.09 0.24 -3.44
C ARG A 86 -13.80 0.04 -2.65
N TRP A 87 -12.72 0.73 -3.02
CA TRP A 87 -11.45 0.65 -2.30
C TRP A 87 -11.50 1.38 -0.97
N LEU A 88 -12.19 2.52 -0.91
CA LEU A 88 -12.46 3.19 0.36
C LEU A 88 -13.17 2.26 1.35
N ASN A 89 -14.22 1.57 0.92
CA ASN A 89 -14.93 0.58 1.74
C ASN A 89 -14.01 -0.58 2.17
N GLU A 90 -13.10 -1.02 1.29
CA GLU A 90 -12.12 -2.04 1.61
C GLU A 90 -11.11 -1.56 2.66
N MET A 91 -10.66 -0.29 2.60
CA MET A 91 -9.80 0.32 3.61
C MET A 91 -10.49 0.35 4.97
N VAL A 92 -11.74 0.80 5.01
CA VAL A 92 -12.56 0.79 6.24
C VAL A 92 -12.72 -0.64 6.77
N ARG A 93 -13.00 -1.63 5.91
CA ARG A 93 -13.12 -3.03 6.36
C ARG A 93 -11.79 -3.55 6.92
N ARG A 94 -10.66 -3.17 6.32
CA ARG A 94 -9.33 -3.63 6.72
C ARG A 94 -8.76 -2.87 7.90
N SER A 95 -9.30 -1.70 8.26
CA SER A 95 -8.87 -0.97 9.46
C SER A 95 -9.24 -1.69 10.75
N LYS A 96 -10.16 -2.67 10.72
CA LYS A 96 -10.56 -3.50 11.88
C LYS A 96 -10.97 -2.65 13.09
N SER A 97 -11.71 -1.58 12.84
CA SER A 97 -12.16 -0.61 13.86
C SER A 97 -11.04 0.20 14.51
N ALA A 98 -9.83 0.20 13.95
CA ALA A 98 -8.80 1.14 14.36
C ALA A 98 -9.27 2.59 14.09
N PRO A 99 -8.84 3.57 14.92
CA PRO A 99 -9.16 4.97 14.71
C PRO A 99 -8.74 5.42 13.31
N LEU A 100 -9.69 5.98 12.55
CA LEU A 100 -9.43 6.48 11.20
C LEU A 100 -8.74 7.83 11.28
N ASP A 101 -7.80 8.05 10.38
CA ASP A 101 -7.09 9.32 10.20
C ASP A 101 -7.89 10.12 9.16
N ILE A 102 -8.68 11.09 9.62
CA ILE A 102 -9.67 11.86 8.83
C ILE A 102 -9.20 13.31 8.73
#